data_AF-A0A194XQJ3-F1
#
_entry.id   AF-A0A194XQJ3-F1
#
_cell.length_a   1.000
_cell.length_b   1.000
_cell.length_c   1.000
_cell.angle_alpha   90.00
_cell.angle_beta   90.00
_cell.angle_gamma   90.00
#
_symmetry.space_group_name_H-M   'P 1'
#
loop_
_entity.id
_entity.type
_entity.pdbx_description
1 polymer ?
#
loop_
_entity_poly.entity_id
_entity_poly.type
_entity_poly.pdbx_seq_one_letter_code
_entity_poly.pdbx_strand_id
1 'polypeptide(L)'
;MFSSTSVTLAALLYAHLSNAQVFNCDITIPPNPLTATGLATPYKVTGCDQTQFETQGSFIEAAILDTTTGAIQIYHPLLINQDANVEGVDFIAPVVPTLPANATVGIWFGSNAATVTLLGTTQGCVNGLDNSIFGQFAYCNAPEFFTAAETAISAGLLKVPAPGTSTKTATAQACPVLRDFRIVDMDQSDNVDTTYLLIDGKKLAQNTDANAAALSMFWDNSNTVADNSTVLSNGSDNALVNDFISPTMGCTPFTTSSITAPNGVSGGLALNELQAQLFPPASGPALVPLNDDFAVINNNGAVTQSLDKTNLYRASVGQPQAADSANVSGTTYCQSYAQSCIFIALNEKLFIGATTPAADVANNLFTFLANRFATSFGPVPSLGCSTIFGVNVTDIVQQTVDGNGVVTAATIDTSTLQKILDGTIKAGSTAVTSATTAASTSKTATKGQGKTAGSSVTSIAASGTASSIATKKDGSKTATGTGKAKAKATGAGSGSTNAAVSGVAAATATSTAARTRPTRNAEQNKGANNVFNSTLKARNIWA
;
A
#
# COMPACT_ATOMS: atom_id res chain seq x y z
N MET A 1 -33.74 -4.64 31.59
CA MET A 1 -33.79 -6.03 31.08
C MET A 1 -33.45 -5.96 29.61
N PHE A 2 -32.17 -6.17 29.26
CA PHE A 2 -31.72 -6.13 27.87
C PHE A 2 -32.03 -7.47 27.23
N SER A 3 -32.74 -7.45 26.08
CA SER A 3 -32.99 -8.65 25.28
C SER A 3 -31.71 -9.07 24.61
N SER A 4 -31.28 -10.30 24.87
CA SER A 4 -30.07 -10.98 24.41
C SER A 4 -30.02 -11.24 22.88
N THR A 5 -30.83 -10.52 22.09
CA THR A 5 -31.06 -10.79 20.66
C THR A 5 -30.43 -9.74 19.72
N SER A 6 -29.96 -8.60 20.23
CA SER A 6 -29.33 -7.55 19.40
C SER A 6 -27.80 -7.65 19.33
N VAL A 7 -27.17 -8.38 20.26
CA VAL A 7 -25.70 -8.61 20.27
C VAL A 7 -25.31 -9.72 19.29
N THR A 8 -26.23 -10.62 18.96
CA THR A 8 -25.98 -11.74 18.04
C THR A 8 -26.01 -11.35 16.57
N LEU A 9 -26.72 -10.28 16.18
CA LEU A 9 -26.81 -9.88 14.76
C LEU A 9 -25.58 -9.08 14.28
N ALA A 10 -24.95 -8.29 15.16
CA ALA A 10 -23.69 -7.60 14.85
C ALA A 10 -22.51 -8.56 14.68
N ALA A 11 -22.53 -9.71 15.40
CA ALA A 11 -21.54 -10.78 15.20
C ALA A 11 -21.84 -11.66 13.97
N LEU A 12 -23.10 -11.70 13.51
CA LEU A 12 -23.51 -12.45 12.32
C LEU A 12 -23.27 -11.69 11.01
N LEU A 13 -23.27 -10.35 11.01
CA LEU A 13 -22.83 -9.57 9.83
C LEU A 13 -21.30 -9.61 9.62
N TYR A 14 -20.52 -9.92 10.64
CA TYR A 14 -19.08 -10.25 10.53
C TYR A 14 -18.82 -11.74 10.23
N ALA A 15 -19.88 -12.53 10.05
CA ALA A 15 -19.81 -13.98 9.93
C ALA A 15 -20.72 -14.52 8.82
N HIS A 16 -20.71 -13.90 7.64
CA HIS A 16 -20.70 -14.72 6.44
C HIS A 16 -19.35 -15.40 6.34
N LEU A 17 -19.22 -16.47 7.13
CA LEU A 17 -18.19 -17.47 7.06
C LEU A 17 -18.28 -18.16 5.70
N SER A 18 -17.63 -17.58 4.68
CA SER A 18 -16.73 -18.44 3.95
C SER A 18 -15.68 -18.88 4.98
N ASN A 19 -15.59 -20.18 5.25
CA ASN A 19 -14.35 -20.77 5.77
C ASN A 19 -13.31 -20.67 4.64
N ALA A 20 -13.02 -19.45 4.21
CA ALA A 20 -11.99 -19.17 3.24
C ALA A 20 -10.71 -19.70 3.85
N GLN A 21 -10.11 -20.64 3.15
CA GLN A 21 -8.87 -21.25 3.56
C GLN A 21 -7.83 -20.14 3.68
N VAL A 22 -7.10 -20.13 4.80
CA VAL A 22 -6.03 -19.17 5.02
C VAL A 22 -4.81 -19.71 4.31
N PHE A 23 -4.40 -19.04 3.24
CA PHE A 23 -3.23 -19.42 2.46
C PHE A 23 -2.01 -18.62 2.89
N ASN A 24 -0.89 -19.30 3.07
CA ASN A 24 0.40 -18.68 3.39
C ASN A 24 1.36 -19.00 2.25
N CYS A 25 1.82 -17.97 1.56
CA CYS A 25 2.65 -18.10 0.38
C CYS A 25 4.12 -18.01 0.74
N ASP A 26 4.92 -18.94 0.23
CA ASP A 26 6.37 -18.90 0.29
C ASP A 26 6.90 -18.55 -1.10
N ILE A 27 7.50 -17.37 -1.27
CA ILE A 27 8.08 -16.90 -2.54
C ILE A 27 9.59 -17.13 -2.53
N THR A 28 10.07 -17.97 -3.45
CA THR A 28 11.50 -18.19 -3.67
C THR A 28 12.09 -17.11 -4.56
N ILE A 29 12.97 -16.29 -3.98
CA ILE A 29 13.71 -15.23 -4.64
C ILE A 29 14.85 -15.85 -5.49
N PRO A 30 14.94 -15.54 -6.80
CA PRO A 30 15.98 -16.04 -7.67
C PRO A 30 17.35 -15.45 -7.32
N PRO A 31 18.45 -16.08 -7.76
CA PRO A 31 19.78 -15.50 -7.62
C PRO A 31 19.89 -14.12 -8.26
N ASN A 32 20.62 -13.22 -7.60
CA ASN A 32 20.89 -11.85 -8.08
C ASN A 32 19.62 -11.05 -8.44
N PRO A 33 18.61 -10.96 -7.54
CA PRO A 33 17.28 -10.43 -7.86
C PRO A 33 17.28 -8.96 -8.32
N LEU A 34 18.32 -8.20 -7.98
CA LEU A 34 18.48 -6.79 -8.36
C LEU A 34 19.15 -6.58 -9.74
N THR A 35 19.38 -7.64 -10.50
CA THR A 35 20.00 -7.60 -11.84
C THR A 35 18.97 -7.86 -12.94
N ALA A 36 19.30 -7.50 -14.19
CA ALA A 36 18.43 -7.78 -15.34
C ALA A 36 18.04 -9.26 -15.44
N THR A 37 19.00 -10.15 -15.25
CA THR A 37 18.78 -11.60 -15.26
C THR A 37 17.93 -12.05 -14.08
N GLY A 38 18.17 -11.53 -12.87
CA GLY A 38 17.38 -11.88 -11.69
C GLY A 38 15.93 -11.42 -11.77
N LEU A 39 15.69 -10.19 -12.23
CA LEU A 39 14.34 -9.66 -12.47
C LEU A 39 13.58 -10.49 -13.51
N ALA A 40 14.25 -10.93 -14.58
CA ALA A 40 13.66 -11.73 -15.64
C ALA A 40 13.62 -13.24 -15.35
N THR A 41 14.16 -13.69 -14.23
CA THR A 41 14.03 -15.08 -13.79
C THR A 41 12.68 -15.22 -13.09
N PRO A 42 11.80 -16.16 -13.50
CA PRO A 42 10.55 -16.37 -12.80
C PRO A 42 10.78 -16.67 -11.32
N TYR A 43 10.13 -15.88 -10.48
CA TYR A 43 10.02 -16.16 -9.05
C TYR A 43 9.04 -17.31 -8.88
N LYS A 44 9.22 -18.11 -7.82
CA LYS A 44 8.38 -19.29 -7.60
C LYS A 44 7.61 -19.21 -6.30
N VAL A 45 6.34 -19.58 -6.32
CA VAL A 45 5.49 -19.65 -5.12
C VAL A 45 5.17 -21.09 -4.74
N THR A 46 5.26 -21.38 -3.44
CA THR A 46 4.69 -22.58 -2.79
C THR A 46 3.70 -22.18 -1.71
N GLY A 47 2.84 -23.11 -1.28
CA GLY A 47 1.80 -22.84 -0.26
C GLY A 47 0.56 -22.11 -0.81
N CYS A 48 0.69 -21.50 -1.98
CA CYS A 48 -0.36 -20.85 -2.74
C CYS A 48 -0.37 -21.33 -4.19
N ASP A 49 -1.52 -21.23 -4.84
CA ASP A 49 -1.72 -21.44 -6.27
C ASP A 49 -1.98 -20.10 -6.98
N GLN A 50 -1.01 -19.66 -7.77
CA GLN A 50 -1.06 -18.43 -8.54
C GLN A 50 -2.15 -18.42 -9.61
N THR A 51 -2.72 -19.57 -9.98
CA THR A 51 -3.89 -19.65 -10.87
C THR A 51 -5.21 -19.38 -10.13
N GLN A 52 -5.22 -19.47 -8.80
CA GLN A 52 -6.36 -19.14 -7.92
C GLN A 52 -6.19 -17.75 -7.31
N PHE A 53 -5.89 -16.78 -8.17
CA PHE A 53 -5.38 -15.46 -7.80
C PHE A 53 -6.33 -14.64 -6.92
N GLU A 54 -7.65 -14.85 -7.02
CA GLU A 54 -8.67 -14.18 -6.20
C GLU A 54 -8.49 -14.39 -4.69
N THR A 55 -7.77 -15.42 -4.24
CA THR A 55 -7.52 -15.66 -2.80
C THR A 55 -6.08 -16.07 -2.47
N GLN A 56 -5.26 -16.33 -3.50
CA GLN A 56 -3.92 -16.91 -3.34
C GLN A 56 -2.85 -16.18 -4.15
N GLY A 57 -3.24 -15.24 -5.02
CA GLY A 57 -2.33 -14.58 -5.95
C GLY A 57 -1.32 -13.72 -5.19
N SER A 58 -0.05 -13.80 -5.57
CA SER A 58 0.98 -12.86 -5.10
C SER A 58 1.62 -12.13 -6.28
N PHE A 59 2.19 -10.97 -6.02
CA PHE A 59 2.58 -9.99 -7.03
C PHE A 59 3.94 -9.37 -6.67
N ILE A 60 4.72 -9.04 -7.68
CA ILE A 60 6.08 -8.52 -7.51
C ILE A 60 6.24 -7.32 -8.42
N GLU A 61 6.67 -6.20 -7.84
CA GLU A 61 6.97 -4.97 -8.57
C GLU A 61 8.39 -4.52 -8.29
N ALA A 62 9.08 -4.05 -9.33
CA ALA A 62 10.41 -3.47 -9.22
C ALA A 62 10.43 -2.07 -9.80
N ALA A 63 11.12 -1.16 -9.11
CA ALA A 63 11.45 0.16 -9.61
C ALA A 63 12.96 0.25 -9.86
N ILE A 64 13.34 0.62 -11.07
CA ILE A 64 14.71 0.68 -11.56
C ILE A 64 15.06 2.16 -11.77
N LEU A 65 15.89 2.72 -10.89
CA LEU A 65 16.37 4.09 -10.99
C LEU A 65 17.72 4.13 -11.71
N ASP A 66 17.80 4.86 -12.81
CA ASP A 66 19.08 5.32 -13.37
C ASP A 66 19.61 6.49 -12.53
N THR A 67 20.63 6.25 -11.71
CA THR A 67 21.22 7.29 -10.86
C THR A 67 21.97 8.38 -11.64
N THR A 68 22.24 8.18 -12.93
CA THR A 68 22.93 9.17 -13.78
C THR A 68 21.94 10.16 -14.40
N THR A 69 20.77 9.67 -14.83
CA THR A 69 19.76 10.49 -15.53
C THR A 69 18.58 10.88 -14.65
N GLY A 70 18.35 10.16 -13.54
CA GLY A 70 17.17 10.29 -12.70
C GLY A 70 15.93 9.59 -13.28
N ALA A 71 16.04 8.86 -14.39
CA ALA A 71 14.91 8.13 -14.98
C ALA A 71 14.55 6.92 -14.12
N ILE A 72 13.25 6.70 -13.90
CA ILE A 72 12.73 5.48 -13.26
C ILE A 72 12.03 4.64 -14.33
N GLN A 73 12.26 3.33 -14.33
CA GLN A 73 11.48 2.34 -15.05
C GLN A 73 10.78 1.42 -14.05
N ILE A 74 9.52 1.07 -14.32
CA ILE A 74 8.79 0.04 -13.58
C ILE A 74 8.91 -1.28 -14.32
N TYR A 75 9.06 -2.36 -13.57
CA TYR A 75 9.17 -3.72 -14.09
C TYR A 75 8.39 -4.66 -13.17
N HIS A 76 7.68 -5.63 -13.75
CA HIS A 76 6.84 -6.59 -13.02
C HIS A 76 7.45 -7.99 -13.15
N PRO A 77 8.37 -8.44 -12.26
CA PRO A 77 8.90 -9.80 -12.30
C PRO A 77 7.77 -10.84 -12.32
N LEU A 78 7.90 -11.88 -13.14
CA LEU A 78 6.87 -12.91 -13.21
C LEU A 78 6.94 -13.83 -11.98
N LEU A 79 5.79 -14.05 -11.34
CA LEU A 79 5.63 -15.10 -10.33
C LEU A 79 4.88 -16.30 -10.93
N ILE A 80 5.41 -17.50 -10.71
CA ILE A 80 4.83 -18.76 -11.17
C ILE A 80 4.70 -19.77 -10.03
N ASN A 81 3.81 -20.75 -10.18
CA ASN A 81 3.74 -21.88 -9.25
C ASN A 81 5.07 -22.65 -9.25
N GLN A 82 5.45 -23.23 -8.11
CA GLN A 82 6.70 -23.99 -8.00
C GLN A 82 6.79 -25.18 -8.97
N ASP A 83 5.65 -25.79 -9.27
CA ASP A 83 5.52 -26.92 -10.19
C ASP A 83 5.39 -26.50 -11.67
N ALA A 84 5.16 -25.21 -11.96
CA ALA A 84 5.29 -24.65 -13.30
C ALA A 84 6.76 -24.66 -13.72
N ASN A 85 7.12 -25.57 -14.63
CA ASN A 85 8.51 -25.85 -14.98
C ASN A 85 8.74 -25.93 -16.49
N VAL A 86 7.69 -25.84 -17.30
CA VAL A 86 7.77 -25.91 -18.76
C VAL A 86 7.44 -24.54 -19.36
N GLU A 87 8.47 -23.81 -19.76
CA GLU A 87 8.33 -22.56 -20.51
C GLU A 87 7.52 -22.78 -21.81
N GLY A 88 6.65 -21.82 -22.14
CA GLY A 88 5.72 -21.87 -23.27
C GLY A 88 4.44 -22.67 -23.00
N VAL A 89 4.45 -23.53 -21.98
CA VAL A 89 3.32 -24.37 -21.56
C VAL A 89 2.70 -23.84 -20.26
N ASP A 90 3.47 -23.81 -19.17
CA ASP A 90 2.99 -23.39 -17.85
C ASP A 90 3.13 -21.88 -17.65
N PHE A 91 4.11 -21.27 -18.33
CA PHE A 91 4.32 -19.82 -18.29
C PHE A 91 5.00 -19.31 -19.57
N ILE A 92 4.88 -18.01 -19.84
CA ILE A 92 5.66 -17.34 -20.90
C ILE A 92 6.90 -16.74 -20.27
N ALA A 93 8.07 -16.92 -20.91
CA ALA A 93 9.33 -16.35 -20.43
C ALA A 93 9.21 -14.84 -20.18
N PRO A 94 9.71 -14.33 -19.04
CA PRO A 94 9.71 -12.90 -18.77
C PRO A 94 10.56 -12.13 -19.78
N VAL A 95 10.12 -10.94 -20.13
CA VAL A 95 10.90 -10.01 -20.95
C VAL A 95 12.08 -9.51 -20.13
N VAL A 96 13.29 -9.57 -20.67
CA VAL A 96 14.50 -9.14 -19.94
C VAL A 96 14.61 -7.61 -19.94
N PRO A 97 14.66 -6.94 -18.77
CA PRO A 97 14.84 -5.49 -18.72
C PRO A 97 16.28 -5.09 -19.03
N THR A 98 16.46 -3.88 -19.55
CA THR A 98 17.79 -3.28 -19.69
C THR A 98 18.07 -2.40 -18.48
N LEU A 99 19.09 -2.76 -17.69
CA LEU A 99 19.49 -1.95 -16.53
C LEU A 99 20.64 -1.02 -16.91
N PRO A 100 20.56 0.28 -16.56
CA PRO A 100 21.72 1.17 -16.56
C PRO A 100 22.87 0.61 -15.72
N ALA A 101 24.11 0.96 -16.08
CA ALA A 101 25.30 0.46 -15.37
C ALA A 101 25.31 0.82 -13.86
N ASN A 102 24.69 1.95 -13.49
CA ASN A 102 24.57 2.43 -12.11
C ASN A 102 23.12 2.39 -11.60
N ALA A 103 22.33 1.41 -12.07
CA ALA A 103 20.94 1.28 -11.65
C ALA A 103 20.83 0.96 -10.16
N THR A 104 19.88 1.59 -9.47
CA THR A 104 19.43 1.16 -8.14
C THR A 104 18.05 0.55 -8.28
N VAL A 105 17.87 -0.68 -7.80
CA VAL A 105 16.61 -1.43 -7.95
C VAL A 105 15.98 -1.64 -6.58
N GLY A 106 14.73 -1.23 -6.41
CA GLY A 106 13.88 -1.67 -5.29
C GLY A 106 12.89 -2.71 -5.77
N ILE A 107 12.53 -3.68 -4.93
CA ILE A 107 11.53 -4.72 -5.22
C ILE A 107 10.53 -4.79 -4.07
N TRP A 108 9.24 -4.85 -4.38
CA TRP A 108 8.13 -4.98 -3.44
C TRP A 108 7.27 -6.18 -3.78
N PHE A 109 6.68 -6.77 -2.76
CA PHE A 109 5.83 -7.94 -2.84
C PHE A 109 4.50 -7.60 -2.20
N GLY A 110 3.40 -7.97 -2.86
CA GLY A 110 2.05 -7.91 -2.32
C GLY A 110 1.32 -9.23 -2.56
N SER A 111 0.26 -9.50 -1.81
CA SER A 111 -0.49 -10.75 -1.94
C SER A 111 -1.95 -10.57 -1.60
N ASN A 112 -2.75 -11.41 -2.25
CA ASN A 112 -4.17 -11.61 -1.97
C ASN A 112 -4.37 -12.77 -0.95
N ALA A 113 -3.31 -13.52 -0.65
CA ALA A 113 -3.30 -14.55 0.38
C ALA A 113 -3.11 -13.92 1.76
N ALA A 114 -3.12 -14.72 2.84
CA ALA A 114 -2.96 -14.16 4.18
C ALA A 114 -1.54 -13.69 4.48
N THR A 115 -0.54 -14.36 3.92
CA THR A 115 0.87 -14.00 4.16
C THR A 115 1.79 -14.27 2.97
N VAL A 116 2.89 -13.53 2.91
CA VAL A 116 4.05 -13.80 2.08
C VAL A 116 5.29 -13.97 2.94
N THR A 117 5.99 -15.09 2.74
CA THR A 117 7.32 -15.35 3.28
C THR A 117 8.33 -15.47 2.14
N LEU A 118 9.44 -14.76 2.23
CA LEU A 118 10.51 -14.77 1.23
C LEU A 118 11.55 -15.84 1.58
N LEU A 119 11.88 -16.69 0.60
CA LEU A 119 12.88 -17.75 0.67
C LEU A 119 13.95 -17.58 -0.43
N GLY A 120 15.01 -18.38 -0.39
CA GLY A 120 16.05 -18.34 -1.44
C GLY A 120 17.06 -17.21 -1.22
N THR A 121 17.30 -16.39 -2.25
CA THR A 121 18.33 -15.31 -2.19
C THR A 121 17.77 -14.06 -1.52
N THR A 122 17.55 -14.12 -0.21
CA THR A 122 16.89 -13.05 0.56
C THR A 122 17.84 -11.99 1.11
N GLN A 123 19.12 -12.00 0.72
CA GLN A 123 20.05 -10.97 1.16
C GLN A 123 19.60 -9.59 0.66
N GLY A 124 19.42 -8.64 1.58
CA GLY A 124 18.87 -7.31 1.27
C GLY A 124 17.35 -7.26 1.18
N CYS A 125 16.66 -8.36 1.50
CA CYS A 125 15.21 -8.41 1.65
C CYS A 125 14.80 -8.35 3.12
N VAL A 126 13.64 -7.74 3.37
CA VAL A 126 13.02 -7.62 4.69
C VAL A 126 11.57 -8.05 4.56
N ASN A 127 11.19 -9.04 5.37
CA ASN A 127 9.83 -9.58 5.41
C ASN A 127 9.05 -9.12 6.66
N GLY A 128 9.73 -8.48 7.62
CA GLY A 128 9.19 -8.14 8.92
C GLY A 128 10.29 -7.96 9.97
N LEU A 129 9.91 -8.10 11.23
CA LEU A 129 10.81 -8.06 12.39
C LEU A 129 10.93 -9.46 13.01
N ASP A 130 12.12 -10.03 12.97
CA ASP A 130 12.40 -11.39 13.46
C ASP A 130 11.41 -12.42 12.89
N ASN A 131 10.65 -13.10 13.76
CA ASN A 131 9.64 -14.08 13.36
C ASN A 131 8.26 -13.45 13.09
N SER A 132 8.15 -12.11 13.06
CA SER A 132 6.91 -11.39 12.83
C SER A 132 6.93 -10.70 11.46
N ILE A 133 6.38 -11.37 10.46
CA ILE A 133 6.27 -10.85 9.09
C ILE A 133 5.24 -9.72 8.98
N PHE A 134 5.30 -8.92 7.91
CA PHE A 134 4.32 -7.86 7.58
C PHE A 134 3.01 -8.40 6.98
N GLY A 135 2.68 -9.68 7.15
CA GLY A 135 1.51 -10.27 6.52
C GLY A 135 1.69 -10.41 5.02
N GLN A 136 0.92 -9.64 4.23
CA GLN A 136 0.81 -9.77 2.77
C GLN A 136 1.94 -9.07 2.02
N PHE A 137 2.81 -8.35 2.74
CA PHE A 137 3.82 -7.46 2.19
C PHE A 137 5.26 -7.90 2.51
N ALA A 138 6.19 -7.60 1.60
CA ALA A 138 7.63 -7.69 1.83
C ALA A 138 8.38 -6.80 0.83
N TYR A 139 9.69 -6.63 1.00
CA TYR A 139 10.51 -5.87 0.06
C TYR A 139 11.96 -6.34 0.00
N CYS A 140 12.67 -5.94 -1.06
CA CYS A 140 14.12 -6.03 -1.19
C CYS A 140 14.70 -4.68 -1.66
N ASN A 141 15.74 -4.20 -0.96
CA ASN A 141 16.53 -3.01 -1.33
C ASN A 141 15.72 -1.69 -1.48
N ALA A 142 14.55 -1.60 -0.85
CA ALA A 142 13.69 -0.42 -0.93
C ALA A 142 14.29 0.83 -0.27
N PRO A 143 14.89 0.78 0.94
CA PRO A 143 15.53 1.95 1.56
C PRO A 143 16.65 2.55 0.69
N GLU A 144 17.44 1.69 0.05
CA GLU A 144 18.50 2.10 -0.88
C GLU A 144 17.92 2.77 -2.11
N PHE A 145 16.83 2.24 -2.67
CA PHE A 145 16.12 2.87 -3.79
C PHE A 145 15.62 4.27 -3.42
N PHE A 146 14.92 4.44 -2.30
CA PHE A 146 14.39 5.74 -1.90
C PHE A 146 15.51 6.74 -1.59
N THR A 147 16.59 6.31 -0.94
CA THR A 147 17.78 7.16 -0.70
C THR A 147 18.41 7.64 -2.01
N ALA A 148 18.53 6.77 -3.00
CA ALA A 148 19.06 7.12 -4.32
C ALA A 148 18.11 8.06 -5.08
N ALA A 149 16.80 7.83 -5.00
CA ALA A 149 15.78 8.67 -5.62
C ALA A 149 15.76 10.08 -5.00
N GLU A 150 15.80 10.20 -3.68
CA GLU A 150 15.91 11.47 -2.96
C GLU A 150 17.19 12.22 -3.35
N THR A 151 18.31 11.50 -3.47
CA THR A 151 19.56 12.08 -3.95
C THR A 151 19.40 12.64 -5.37
N ALA A 152 18.79 11.87 -6.28
CA ALA A 152 18.52 12.29 -7.65
C ALA A 152 17.55 13.50 -7.72
N ILE A 153 16.54 13.56 -6.85
CA ILE A 153 15.63 14.70 -6.72
C ILE A 153 16.40 15.94 -6.26
N SER A 154 17.22 15.81 -5.21
CA SER A 154 18.00 16.92 -4.65
C SER A 154 19.03 17.47 -5.66
N ALA A 155 19.55 16.61 -6.54
CA ALA A 155 20.44 16.97 -7.64
C ALA A 155 19.70 17.54 -8.87
N GLY A 156 18.36 17.53 -8.88
CA GLY A 156 17.54 17.98 -10.01
C GLY A 156 17.52 17.03 -11.21
N LEU A 157 17.96 15.78 -11.04
CA LEU A 157 17.95 14.74 -12.06
C LEU A 157 16.57 14.09 -12.19
N LEU A 158 16.03 13.60 -11.06
CA LEU A 158 14.69 13.02 -11.01
C LEU A 158 13.65 14.12 -10.77
N LYS A 159 12.68 14.23 -11.67
CA LYS A 159 11.54 15.15 -11.55
C LYS A 159 10.27 14.37 -11.25
N VAL A 160 9.72 14.58 -10.07
CA VAL A 160 8.43 14.00 -9.67
C VAL A 160 7.31 15.00 -10.03
N PRO A 161 6.28 14.58 -10.78
CA PRO A 161 5.20 15.48 -11.18
C PRO A 161 4.31 15.81 -9.99
N ALA A 162 3.84 17.06 -9.90
CA ALA A 162 2.85 17.45 -8.92
C ALA A 162 1.49 16.77 -9.21
N PRO A 163 0.74 16.34 -8.19
CA PRO A 163 -0.54 15.65 -8.37
C PRO A 163 -1.63 16.55 -8.98
N GLY A 164 -1.52 17.87 -8.82
CA GLY A 164 -2.43 18.85 -9.40
C GLY A 164 -3.73 19.06 -8.60
N THR A 165 -4.75 19.60 -9.27
CA THR A 165 -6.08 19.86 -8.71
C THR A 165 -7.11 19.10 -9.51
N SER A 166 -8.08 18.50 -8.82
CA SER A 166 -9.17 17.75 -9.42
C SER A 166 -9.97 18.63 -10.39
N THR A 167 -10.29 18.06 -11.56
CA THR A 167 -11.06 18.73 -12.62
C THR A 167 -12.53 18.31 -12.64
N LYS A 168 -12.91 17.29 -11.86
CA LYS A 168 -14.26 16.70 -11.87
C LYS A 168 -15.01 16.82 -10.54
N THR A 169 -14.36 17.28 -9.46
CA THR A 169 -15.04 17.53 -8.19
C THR A 169 -15.85 18.83 -8.24
N ALA A 170 -16.98 18.86 -7.54
CA ALA A 170 -17.85 20.04 -7.49
C ALA A 170 -17.18 21.25 -6.79
N THR A 171 -16.27 20.97 -5.86
CA THR A 171 -15.40 21.97 -5.23
C THR A 171 -13.96 21.73 -5.66
N ALA A 172 -13.18 22.79 -5.83
CA ALA A 172 -11.76 22.67 -6.15
C ALA A 172 -11.05 21.97 -4.99
N GLN A 173 -10.44 20.81 -5.27
CA GLN A 173 -9.74 19.99 -4.29
C GLN A 173 -8.42 19.52 -4.89
N ALA A 174 -7.34 19.51 -4.09
CA ALA A 174 -6.08 18.92 -4.51
C ALA A 174 -6.28 17.44 -4.86
N CYS A 175 -5.64 16.97 -5.92
CA CYS A 175 -5.60 15.56 -6.26
C CYS A 175 -4.95 14.78 -5.09
N PRO A 176 -5.56 13.68 -4.62
CA PRO A 176 -4.99 12.90 -3.53
C PRO A 176 -3.70 12.22 -3.96
N VAL A 177 -2.82 12.00 -2.99
CA VAL A 177 -1.57 11.23 -3.11
C VAL A 177 -1.62 10.10 -2.08
N LEU A 178 -0.78 9.07 -2.23
CA LEU A 178 -0.85 7.86 -1.42
C LEU A 178 -0.78 8.09 0.10
N ARG A 179 -0.10 9.15 0.57
CA ARG A 179 -0.06 9.54 1.99
C ARG A 179 -1.19 10.48 2.41
N ASP A 180 -2.35 10.44 1.75
CA ASP A 180 -3.49 11.29 2.07
C ASP A 180 -4.56 10.54 2.85
N PHE A 181 -4.90 11.04 4.04
CA PHE A 181 -5.97 10.48 4.87
C PHE A 181 -7.31 10.35 4.13
N ARG A 182 -7.52 11.08 3.03
CA ARG A 182 -8.71 10.97 2.18
C ARG A 182 -8.86 9.63 1.45
N ILE A 183 -7.79 8.87 1.27
CA ILE A 183 -7.78 7.69 0.38
C ILE A 183 -7.11 6.44 0.96
N VAL A 184 -6.28 6.59 1.99
CA VAL A 184 -5.58 5.46 2.64
C VAL A 184 -6.57 4.51 3.31
N ASP A 185 -6.12 3.30 3.63
CA ASP A 185 -6.87 2.36 4.47
C ASP A 185 -6.13 2.00 5.77
N MET A 186 -6.39 0.80 6.32
CA MET A 186 -5.75 0.32 7.54
C MET A 186 -4.26 -0.02 7.37
N ASP A 187 -3.83 -0.38 6.17
CA ASP A 187 -2.54 -1.00 5.88
C ASP A 187 -1.93 -0.25 4.68
N GLN A 188 -1.37 0.93 4.93
CA GLN A 188 -0.96 1.83 3.83
C GLN A 188 0.16 1.21 2.99
N SER A 189 0.05 1.35 1.66
CA SER A 189 1.15 1.03 0.72
C SER A 189 1.63 -0.42 0.81
N ASP A 190 0.69 -1.31 1.07
CA ASP A 190 0.92 -2.71 1.42
C ASP A 190 0.89 -3.67 0.23
N ASN A 191 0.67 -3.12 -0.97
CA ASN A 191 0.47 -3.85 -2.20
C ASN A 191 0.99 -3.07 -3.42
N VAL A 192 1.04 -3.75 -4.57
CA VAL A 192 1.70 -3.28 -5.80
C VAL A 192 0.74 -3.16 -6.99
N ASP A 193 1.12 -2.44 -8.04
CA ASP A 193 0.29 -2.22 -9.26
C ASP A 193 0.48 -3.32 -10.31
N THR A 194 1.31 -4.30 -9.99
CA THR A 194 1.63 -5.40 -10.90
C THR A 194 0.38 -6.17 -11.31
N THR A 195 0.24 -6.37 -12.62
CA THR A 195 -0.74 -7.27 -13.19
C THR A 195 -0.07 -8.37 -14.01
N TYR A 196 -0.69 -9.55 -14.01
CA TYR A 196 -0.29 -10.69 -14.84
C TYR A 196 -1.46 -11.13 -15.74
N LEU A 197 -1.16 -12.03 -16.67
CA LEU A 197 -2.16 -12.73 -17.47
C LEU A 197 -2.18 -14.21 -17.08
N LEU A 198 -3.38 -14.74 -16.86
CA LEU A 198 -3.64 -16.18 -16.82
C LEU A 198 -4.32 -16.58 -18.14
N ILE A 199 -3.59 -17.26 -18.99
CA ILE A 199 -4.03 -17.67 -20.34
C ILE A 199 -4.56 -19.10 -20.26
N ASP A 200 -5.75 -19.34 -20.82
CA ASP A 200 -6.44 -20.65 -20.78
C ASP A 200 -6.65 -21.21 -19.37
N GLY A 201 -6.70 -20.32 -18.36
CA GLY A 201 -6.80 -20.72 -16.96
C GLY A 201 -5.58 -21.48 -16.42
N LYS A 202 -4.46 -21.53 -17.15
CA LYS A 202 -3.30 -22.39 -16.82
C LYS A 202 -1.94 -21.74 -16.97
N LYS A 203 -1.76 -20.90 -18.00
CA LYS A 203 -0.45 -20.38 -18.38
C LYS A 203 -0.26 -18.96 -17.86
N LEU A 204 0.76 -18.76 -17.02
CA LEU A 204 1.07 -17.46 -16.42
C LEU A 204 1.99 -16.63 -17.30
N ALA A 205 1.74 -15.32 -17.42
CA ALA A 205 2.57 -14.42 -18.20
C ALA A 205 2.58 -13.00 -17.62
N GLN A 206 3.62 -12.23 -17.94
CA GLN A 206 3.61 -10.78 -17.71
C GLN A 206 2.52 -10.13 -18.56
N ASN A 207 1.84 -9.12 -18.02
CA ASN A 207 0.78 -8.42 -18.74
C ASN A 207 1.35 -7.40 -19.74
N THR A 208 1.86 -7.89 -20.88
CA THR A 208 2.38 -7.06 -21.97
C THR A 208 1.44 -7.08 -23.17
N ASP A 209 1.50 -6.05 -24.02
CA ASP A 209 0.73 -6.04 -25.28
C ASP A 209 1.09 -7.25 -26.17
N ALA A 210 2.34 -7.71 -26.15
CA ALA A 210 2.77 -8.89 -26.91
C ALA A 210 2.15 -10.19 -26.37
N ASN A 211 2.14 -10.37 -25.04
CA ASN A 211 1.52 -11.54 -24.42
C ASN A 211 0.00 -11.49 -24.55
N ALA A 212 -0.60 -10.30 -24.45
CA ALA A 212 -2.02 -10.07 -24.71
C ALA A 212 -2.38 -10.31 -26.18
N ALA A 213 -1.53 -9.94 -27.14
CA ALA A 213 -1.76 -10.22 -28.55
C ALA A 213 -1.63 -11.72 -28.88
N ALA A 214 -0.74 -12.44 -28.21
CA ALA A 214 -0.63 -13.89 -28.33
C ALA A 214 -1.93 -14.63 -27.95
N LEU A 215 -2.82 -13.98 -27.19
CA LEU A 215 -4.18 -14.45 -26.88
C LEU A 215 -5.06 -14.51 -28.14
N SER A 216 -4.96 -13.50 -29.00
CA SER A 216 -5.77 -13.41 -30.23
C SER A 216 -5.39 -14.44 -31.29
N MET A 217 -4.24 -15.11 -31.13
CA MET A 217 -3.69 -16.07 -32.09
C MET A 217 -3.96 -17.54 -31.75
N PHE A 218 -4.48 -17.85 -30.56
CA PHE A 218 -4.90 -19.21 -30.21
C PHE A 218 -6.27 -19.51 -30.82
N TRP A 219 -6.25 -19.93 -32.08
CA TRP A 219 -7.39 -20.47 -32.80
C TRP A 219 -7.73 -21.87 -32.25
N ASP A 220 -8.73 -21.96 -31.38
CA ASP A 220 -9.49 -23.20 -31.28
C ASP A 220 -10.39 -23.31 -32.53
N ASN A 221 -10.52 -24.52 -33.07
CA ASN A 221 -11.24 -24.84 -34.30
C ASN A 221 -12.77 -24.64 -34.19
N SER A 222 -13.24 -23.97 -33.15
CA SER A 222 -14.64 -23.73 -32.79
C SER A 222 -15.22 -22.43 -33.35
N ASN A 223 -14.44 -21.61 -34.06
CA ASN A 223 -14.89 -20.37 -34.71
C ASN A 223 -15.56 -19.36 -33.75
N THR A 224 -15.21 -19.45 -32.46
CA THR A 224 -15.53 -18.49 -31.40
C THR A 224 -14.22 -17.96 -30.85
N VAL A 225 -13.97 -16.65 -30.99
CA VAL A 225 -12.90 -15.96 -30.25
C VAL A 225 -13.34 -15.92 -28.79
N ALA A 226 -13.00 -16.96 -28.02
CA ALA A 226 -13.12 -16.91 -26.58
C ALA A 226 -11.91 -16.12 -26.08
N ASP A 227 -12.15 -14.90 -25.59
CA ASP A 227 -11.19 -14.15 -24.78
C ASP A 227 -10.89 -14.99 -23.53
N ASN A 228 -9.83 -15.80 -23.60
CA ASN A 228 -9.53 -16.88 -22.66
C ASN A 228 -8.50 -16.45 -21.59
N SER A 229 -8.23 -15.14 -21.51
CA SER A 229 -7.29 -14.59 -20.56
C SER A 229 -7.99 -13.87 -19.43
N THR A 230 -7.45 -14.02 -18.23
CA THR A 230 -7.85 -13.24 -17.07
C THR A 230 -6.69 -12.38 -16.64
N VAL A 231 -6.93 -11.08 -16.47
CA VAL A 231 -5.96 -10.18 -15.85
C VAL A 231 -5.96 -10.46 -14.35
N LEU A 232 -4.81 -10.84 -13.82
CA LEU A 232 -4.60 -11.02 -12.40
C LEU A 232 -4.12 -9.69 -11.82
N SER A 233 -4.77 -9.20 -10.78
CA SER A 233 -4.41 -7.97 -10.09
C SER A 233 -4.45 -8.14 -8.58
N ASN A 234 -3.76 -7.23 -7.90
CA ASN A 234 -3.78 -7.06 -6.46
C ASN A 234 -4.76 -5.94 -6.08
N GLY A 235 -5.47 -6.09 -4.97
CA GLY A 235 -6.28 -5.02 -4.37
C GLY A 235 -5.44 -3.93 -3.69
N SER A 236 -4.63 -3.23 -4.48
CA SER A 236 -3.64 -2.28 -3.97
C SER A 236 -4.19 -0.87 -3.75
N ASP A 237 -3.77 -0.21 -2.66
CA ASP A 237 -3.93 1.24 -2.47
C ASP A 237 -3.37 2.04 -3.65
N ASN A 238 -2.24 1.59 -4.19
CA ASN A 238 -1.59 2.22 -5.34
C ASN A 238 -2.48 2.11 -6.58
N ALA A 239 -3.02 0.91 -6.85
CA ALA A 239 -3.95 0.69 -7.96
C ALA A 239 -5.27 1.44 -7.75
N LEU A 240 -5.78 1.50 -6.52
CA LEU A 240 -6.97 2.29 -6.17
C LEU A 240 -6.77 3.77 -6.53
N VAL A 241 -5.59 4.34 -6.23
CA VAL A 241 -5.25 5.72 -6.60
C VAL A 241 -5.10 5.88 -8.10
N ASN A 242 -4.33 5.01 -8.74
CA ASN A 242 -3.91 5.17 -10.12
C ASN A 242 -5.06 4.89 -11.11
N ASP A 243 -5.85 3.84 -10.85
CA ASP A 243 -6.82 3.33 -11.82
C ASP A 243 -8.25 3.81 -11.54
N PHE A 244 -8.58 4.15 -10.28
CA PHE A 244 -9.95 4.46 -9.88
C PHE A 244 -10.13 5.90 -9.38
N ILE A 245 -9.43 6.30 -8.32
CA ILE A 245 -9.65 7.61 -7.69
C ILE A 245 -9.17 8.74 -8.58
N SER A 246 -7.92 8.69 -9.05
CA SER A 246 -7.35 9.77 -9.86
C SER A 246 -8.13 9.98 -11.16
N PRO A 247 -8.44 8.95 -11.97
CA PRO A 247 -9.22 9.14 -13.19
C PRO A 247 -10.65 9.66 -12.93
N THR A 248 -11.27 9.19 -11.83
CA THR A 248 -12.61 9.64 -11.42
C THR A 248 -12.61 11.12 -11.03
N MET A 249 -11.56 11.60 -10.36
CA MET A 249 -11.38 13.02 -10.03
C MET A 249 -10.83 13.86 -11.20
N GLY A 250 -10.42 13.21 -12.30
CA GLY A 250 -9.79 13.87 -13.44
C GLY A 250 -8.39 14.38 -13.10
N CYS A 251 -7.71 13.66 -12.20
CA CYS A 251 -6.30 13.79 -11.86
C CYS A 251 -5.47 12.86 -12.75
N THR A 252 -4.17 13.13 -12.85
CA THR A 252 -3.23 12.31 -13.62
C THR A 252 -2.34 11.51 -12.66
N PRO A 253 -2.42 10.17 -12.67
CA PRO A 253 -1.50 9.31 -11.93
C PRO A 253 -0.04 9.57 -12.34
N PHE A 254 0.90 9.38 -11.41
CA PHE A 254 2.31 9.39 -11.75
C PHE A 254 2.71 8.03 -12.32
N THR A 255 2.92 7.99 -13.63
CA THR A 255 3.37 6.78 -14.34
C THR A 255 4.73 6.99 -15.01
N THR A 256 5.42 5.89 -15.30
CA THR A 256 6.65 5.87 -16.09
C THR A 256 6.67 4.68 -17.04
N SER A 257 7.73 4.55 -17.84
CA SER A 257 7.90 3.44 -18.77
C SER A 257 7.95 2.09 -18.05
N SER A 258 7.28 1.10 -18.62
CA SER A 258 7.29 -0.29 -18.16
C SER A 258 7.15 -1.22 -19.36
N ILE A 259 8.16 -2.05 -19.61
CA ILE A 259 8.12 -3.04 -20.70
C ILE A 259 7.25 -4.26 -20.37
N THR A 260 6.77 -4.34 -19.12
CA THR A 260 5.99 -5.44 -18.56
C THR A 260 4.54 -5.05 -18.26
N ALA A 261 4.12 -3.86 -18.74
CA ALA A 261 2.78 -3.35 -18.55
C ALA A 261 2.08 -3.15 -19.91
N PRO A 262 0.74 -3.21 -19.95
CA PRO A 262 -0.01 -2.85 -21.15
C PRO A 262 0.27 -1.42 -21.55
N ASN A 263 0.36 -1.14 -22.86
CA ASN A 263 0.66 0.18 -23.42
C ASN A 263 2.05 0.75 -23.05
N GLY A 264 2.93 -0.04 -22.44
CA GLY A 264 4.33 0.33 -22.18
C GLY A 264 4.56 1.31 -21.02
N VAL A 265 3.54 1.58 -20.20
CA VAL A 265 3.63 2.47 -19.03
C VAL A 265 2.91 1.88 -17.82
N SER A 266 3.36 2.22 -16.61
CA SER A 266 2.71 1.77 -15.37
C SER A 266 2.87 2.81 -14.26
N GLY A 267 1.93 2.80 -13.32
CA GLY A 267 2.12 3.36 -11.99
C GLY A 267 3.07 2.50 -11.17
N GLY A 268 2.98 2.59 -9.86
CA GLY A 268 3.75 1.73 -8.96
C GLY A 268 3.95 2.39 -7.60
N LEU A 269 4.10 1.53 -6.60
CA LEU A 269 4.26 1.91 -5.19
C LEU A 269 5.36 2.96 -5.03
N ALA A 270 6.53 2.71 -5.64
CA ALA A 270 7.65 3.64 -5.56
C ALA A 270 7.33 5.03 -6.12
N LEU A 271 6.58 5.11 -7.22
CA LEU A 271 6.20 6.38 -7.84
C LEU A 271 5.20 7.14 -6.96
N ASN A 272 4.19 6.44 -6.47
CA ASN A 272 3.16 7.01 -5.61
C ASN A 272 3.76 7.53 -4.30
N GLU A 273 4.68 6.78 -3.69
CA GLU A 273 5.38 7.19 -2.47
C GLU A 273 6.29 8.41 -2.69
N LEU A 274 7.05 8.46 -3.80
CA LEU A 274 7.86 9.63 -4.15
C LEU A 274 7.01 10.88 -4.37
N GLN A 275 5.86 10.75 -5.04
CA GLN A 275 4.92 11.86 -5.21
C GLN A 275 4.35 12.33 -3.88
N ALA A 276 3.94 11.40 -3.02
CA ALA A 276 3.39 11.73 -1.71
C ALA A 276 4.42 12.35 -0.76
N GLN A 277 5.70 11.97 -0.88
CA GLN A 277 6.80 12.56 -0.12
C GLN A 277 7.08 14.00 -0.56
N LEU A 278 7.11 14.28 -1.87
CA LEU A 278 7.42 15.62 -2.39
C LEU A 278 6.23 16.57 -2.30
N PHE A 279 5.00 16.05 -2.37
CA PHE A 279 3.76 16.82 -2.33
C PHE A 279 2.83 16.33 -1.21
N PRO A 280 3.25 16.46 0.07
CA PRO A 280 2.44 15.97 1.18
C PRO A 280 1.11 16.73 1.27
N PRO A 281 0.01 16.08 1.68
CA PRO A 281 -1.27 16.73 1.89
C PRO A 281 -1.18 17.88 2.90
N ALA A 282 -2.00 18.91 2.69
CA ALA A 282 -2.05 20.08 3.58
C ALA A 282 -2.52 19.74 5.01
N SER A 283 -3.30 18.67 5.18
CA SER A 283 -3.71 18.13 6.49
C SER A 283 -2.61 17.33 7.19
N GLY A 284 -1.44 17.19 6.56
CA GLY A 284 -0.35 16.34 7.00
C GLY A 284 -0.40 14.96 6.33
N PRO A 285 0.76 14.32 6.11
CA PRO A 285 0.81 12.99 5.52
C PRO A 285 0.29 11.94 6.51
N ALA A 286 -0.50 11.00 5.99
CA ALA A 286 -0.80 9.73 6.64
C ALA A 286 0.45 8.85 6.57
N LEU A 287 1.11 8.69 7.71
CA LEU A 287 2.29 7.85 7.88
C LEU A 287 1.91 6.63 8.71
N VAL A 288 2.50 5.48 8.38
CA VAL A 288 2.16 4.16 8.94
C VAL A 288 2.19 4.23 10.47
N PRO A 289 1.08 3.98 11.18
CA PRO A 289 0.99 4.13 12.63
C PRO A 289 1.36 2.85 13.39
N LEU A 290 1.42 2.91 14.73
CA LEU A 290 1.70 1.75 15.59
C LEU A 290 0.60 0.69 15.63
N ASN A 291 -0.62 1.03 15.23
CA ASN A 291 -1.80 0.16 15.20
C ASN A 291 -2.13 -0.34 13.79
N ASP A 292 -1.24 -0.11 12.83
CA ASP A 292 -1.27 -0.74 11.51
C ASP A 292 -1.06 -2.25 11.68
N ASP A 293 -1.90 -3.06 11.03
CA ASP A 293 -1.92 -4.50 11.28
C ASP A 293 -0.66 -5.20 10.73
N PHE A 294 0.00 -4.60 9.74
CA PHE A 294 1.25 -5.12 9.20
C PHE A 294 2.43 -4.73 10.09
N ALA A 295 2.33 -3.62 10.83
CA ALA A 295 3.36 -3.14 11.73
C ALA A 295 3.27 -3.67 13.18
N VAL A 296 2.19 -4.32 13.57
CA VAL A 296 2.06 -4.95 14.91
C VAL A 296 2.69 -6.34 14.98
N ILE A 297 3.04 -6.76 16.19
CA ILE A 297 3.40 -8.15 16.49
C ILE A 297 2.14 -8.85 16.98
N ASN A 298 1.68 -9.85 16.23
CA ASN A 298 0.57 -10.69 16.63
C ASN A 298 1.08 -12.04 17.15
N ASN A 299 0.85 -12.32 18.43
CA ASN A 299 1.14 -13.61 19.06
C ASN A 299 -0.17 -14.27 19.50
N ASN A 300 -0.72 -15.16 18.68
CA ASN A 300 -1.97 -15.90 18.97
C ASN A 300 -3.16 -14.98 19.30
N GLY A 301 -3.33 -13.89 18.53
CA GLY A 301 -4.37 -12.89 18.75
C GLY A 301 -4.01 -11.82 19.78
N ALA A 302 -2.89 -11.98 20.50
CA ALA A 302 -2.33 -10.90 21.31
C ALA A 302 -1.55 -9.94 20.41
N VAL A 303 -2.18 -8.82 20.07
CA VAL A 303 -1.60 -7.75 19.26
C VAL A 303 -0.76 -6.83 20.16
N THR A 304 0.51 -6.65 19.81
CA THR A 304 1.46 -5.76 20.50
C THR A 304 2.04 -4.77 19.50
N GLN A 305 2.00 -3.48 19.82
CA GLN A 305 2.61 -2.43 19.01
C GLN A 305 4.13 -2.53 19.04
N SER A 306 4.79 -2.27 17.92
CA SER A 306 6.26 -2.33 17.81
C SER A 306 6.80 -1.17 16.99
N LEU A 307 7.50 -0.25 17.66
CA LEU A 307 8.13 0.89 16.98
C LEU A 307 9.14 0.42 15.93
N ASP A 308 9.94 -0.60 16.25
CA ASP A 308 10.96 -1.14 15.34
C ASP A 308 10.32 -1.75 14.09
N LYS A 309 9.23 -2.50 14.24
CA LYS A 309 8.52 -3.09 13.10
C LYS A 309 7.83 -2.02 12.25
N THR A 310 7.17 -1.03 12.87
CA THR A 310 6.64 0.16 12.17
C THR A 310 7.73 0.88 11.40
N ASN A 311 8.92 1.05 11.97
CA ASN A 311 10.05 1.73 11.35
C ASN A 311 10.63 0.93 10.17
N LEU A 312 10.74 -0.40 10.28
CA LEU A 312 11.10 -1.27 9.15
C LEU A 312 10.09 -1.19 8.00
N TYR A 313 8.80 -1.12 8.32
CA TYR A 313 7.75 -0.93 7.32
C TYR A 313 7.85 0.46 6.68
N ARG A 314 7.96 1.53 7.47
CA ARG A 314 8.15 2.91 6.95
C ARG A 314 9.37 3.04 6.05
N ALA A 315 10.47 2.38 6.38
CA ALA A 315 11.68 2.38 5.55
C ALA A 315 11.44 1.78 4.17
N SER A 316 10.54 0.79 4.09
CA SER A 316 10.19 0.10 2.84
C SER A 316 9.46 0.98 1.83
N VAL A 317 8.80 2.04 2.29
CA VAL A 317 7.94 2.93 1.50
C VAL A 317 8.47 4.37 1.52
N GLY A 318 9.73 4.57 1.92
CA GLY A 318 10.36 5.90 1.93
C GLY A 318 9.71 6.89 2.90
N GLN A 319 9.09 6.38 3.98
CA GLN A 319 8.51 7.20 5.03
C GLN A 319 9.57 7.53 6.10
N PRO A 320 9.49 8.72 6.73
CA PRO A 320 10.41 9.08 7.79
C PRO A 320 10.23 8.17 9.02
N GLN A 321 11.36 7.75 9.57
CA GLN A 321 11.41 6.94 10.79
C GLN A 321 10.86 7.73 11.99
N ALA A 322 10.08 7.07 12.83
CA ALA A 322 9.61 7.65 14.07
C ALA A 322 10.64 7.48 15.19
N ALA A 323 10.87 8.55 15.96
CA ALA A 323 11.82 8.53 17.07
C ALA A 323 11.28 7.82 18.32
N ASP A 324 9.95 7.82 18.50
CA ASP A 324 9.26 7.26 19.66
C ASP A 324 7.80 6.96 19.31
N SER A 325 7.09 6.30 20.24
CA SER A 325 5.70 5.90 20.07
C SER A 325 4.71 7.07 19.97
N ALA A 326 5.05 8.26 20.47
CA ALA A 326 4.17 9.42 20.37
C ALA A 326 4.10 9.94 18.92
N ASN A 327 5.19 9.82 18.17
CA ASN A 327 5.28 10.21 16.75
C ASN A 327 4.56 9.26 15.77
N VAL A 328 4.05 8.12 16.26
CA VAL A 328 3.35 7.07 15.50
C VAL A 328 2.04 6.66 16.20
N SER A 329 1.44 7.58 16.93
CA SER A 329 0.21 7.34 17.72
C SER A 329 -0.95 6.88 16.84
N GLY A 330 -1.43 5.66 17.09
CA GLY A 330 -2.63 5.13 16.43
C GLY A 330 -3.90 5.93 16.74
N THR A 331 -3.98 6.54 17.92
CA THR A 331 -5.09 7.45 18.26
C THR A 331 -5.09 8.69 17.38
N THR A 332 -3.93 9.31 17.19
CA THR A 332 -3.79 10.51 16.35
C THR A 332 -4.05 10.15 14.88
N TYR A 333 -3.55 8.99 14.43
CA TYR A 333 -3.85 8.48 13.10
C TYR A 333 -5.35 8.28 12.90
N CYS A 334 -6.03 7.55 13.78
CA CYS A 334 -7.47 7.32 13.72
C CYS A 334 -8.30 8.61 13.77
N GLN A 335 -7.85 9.63 14.52
CA GLN A 335 -8.51 10.94 14.53
C GLN A 335 -8.46 11.59 13.15
N SER A 336 -7.27 11.61 12.54
CA SER A 336 -7.08 12.15 11.19
C SER A 336 -7.77 11.31 10.11
N TYR A 337 -7.83 9.99 10.31
CA TYR A 337 -8.45 9.05 9.38
C TYR A 337 -9.96 9.29 9.18
N ALA A 338 -10.63 9.94 10.14
CA ALA A 338 -12.01 10.40 9.96
C ALA A 338 -12.21 11.31 8.73
N GLN A 339 -11.14 11.99 8.25
CA GLN A 339 -11.16 12.76 7.00
C GLN A 339 -11.51 11.91 5.78
N SER A 340 -11.15 10.63 5.77
CA SER A 340 -11.44 9.69 4.67
C SER A 340 -12.93 9.64 4.36
N CYS A 341 -13.74 9.30 5.36
CA CYS A 341 -15.18 9.11 5.16
C CYS A 341 -15.92 10.42 4.93
N ILE A 342 -15.44 11.54 5.48
CA ILE A 342 -15.95 12.87 5.15
C ILE A 342 -15.69 13.19 3.67
N PHE A 343 -14.48 12.90 3.17
CA PHE A 343 -14.15 13.09 1.75
C PHE A 343 -14.99 12.21 0.82
N ILE A 344 -15.23 10.95 1.19
CA ILE A 344 -16.10 10.02 0.46
C ILE A 344 -17.52 10.57 0.37
N ALA A 345 -18.09 11.03 1.49
CA ALA A 345 -19.43 11.62 1.53
C ALA A 345 -19.55 12.90 0.69
N LEU A 346 -18.56 13.80 0.76
CA LEU A 346 -18.57 15.05 -0.01
C LEU A 346 -18.48 14.83 -1.53
N ASN A 347 -17.99 13.67 -1.95
CA ASN A 347 -17.82 13.32 -3.36
C ASN A 347 -18.73 12.16 -3.79
N GLU A 348 -19.78 11.86 -3.02
CA GLU A 348 -20.72 10.75 -3.27
C GLU A 348 -21.21 10.72 -4.72
N LYS A 349 -21.75 11.84 -5.22
CA LYS A 349 -22.27 11.91 -6.60
C LYS A 349 -21.21 11.57 -7.65
N LEU A 350 -19.96 11.99 -7.43
CA LEU A 350 -18.87 11.71 -8.35
C LEU A 350 -18.53 10.21 -8.34
N PHE A 351 -18.41 9.62 -7.14
CA PHE A 351 -18.01 8.23 -6.95
C PHE A 351 -19.11 7.22 -7.27
N ILE A 352 -20.39 7.56 -7.13
CA ILE A 352 -21.52 6.74 -7.62
C ILE A 352 -21.44 6.57 -9.15
N GLY A 353 -20.96 7.59 -9.86
CA GLY A 353 -20.81 7.55 -11.32
C GLY A 353 -19.61 6.75 -11.82
N ALA A 354 -18.77 6.21 -10.92
CA ALA A 354 -17.55 5.50 -11.27
C ALA A 354 -17.66 3.99 -10.99
N THR A 355 -16.92 3.20 -11.78
CA THR A 355 -16.85 1.75 -11.63
C THR A 355 -16.19 1.37 -10.31
N THR A 356 -16.68 0.28 -9.71
CA THR A 356 -16.07 -0.35 -8.54
C THR A 356 -14.74 -1.03 -8.91
N PRO A 357 -13.72 -0.98 -8.04
CA PRO A 357 -12.53 -1.84 -8.15
C PRO A 357 -12.84 -3.33 -7.97
N ALA A 358 -13.89 -3.67 -7.22
CA ALA A 358 -14.22 -5.03 -6.85
C ALA A 358 -15.73 -5.24 -6.87
N ALA A 359 -16.22 -5.86 -7.94
CA ALA A 359 -17.66 -5.99 -8.22
C ALA A 359 -18.38 -7.01 -7.32
N ASP A 360 -17.61 -7.93 -6.74
CA ASP A 360 -18.03 -8.88 -5.71
C ASP A 360 -18.12 -8.23 -4.31
N VAL A 361 -17.57 -7.03 -4.13
CA VAL A 361 -17.59 -6.28 -2.87
C VAL A 361 -18.62 -5.18 -2.88
N ALA A 362 -18.65 -4.39 -3.96
CA ALA A 362 -19.46 -3.19 -4.07
C ALA A 362 -19.82 -2.91 -5.53
N ASN A 363 -20.95 -2.23 -5.77
CA ASN A 363 -21.45 -1.98 -7.12
C ASN A 363 -20.94 -0.69 -7.80
N ASN A 364 -20.29 0.22 -7.07
CA ASN A 364 -19.66 1.44 -7.59
C ASN A 364 -18.52 1.91 -6.67
N LEU A 365 -17.76 2.92 -7.10
CA LEU A 365 -16.62 3.41 -6.31
C LEU A 365 -17.05 4.03 -4.97
N PHE A 366 -18.23 4.64 -4.87
CA PHE A 366 -18.73 5.20 -3.61
C PHE A 366 -18.99 4.10 -2.57
N THR A 367 -19.75 3.08 -2.95
CA THR A 367 -20.09 1.96 -2.06
C THR A 367 -18.85 1.15 -1.67
N PHE A 368 -17.89 1.05 -2.59
CA PHE A 368 -16.58 0.45 -2.34
C PHE A 368 -15.79 1.22 -1.27
N LEU A 369 -15.59 2.53 -1.47
CA LEU A 369 -14.82 3.35 -0.54
C LEU A 369 -15.49 3.44 0.84
N ALA A 370 -16.82 3.48 0.90
CA ALA A 370 -17.56 3.42 2.15
C ALA A 370 -17.34 2.09 2.89
N ASN A 371 -17.32 0.97 2.16
CA ASN A 371 -17.05 -0.35 2.72
C ASN A 371 -15.64 -0.49 3.27
N ARG A 372 -14.67 -0.06 2.49
CA ARG A 372 -13.26 -0.04 2.87
C ARG A 372 -13.05 0.81 4.12
N PHE A 373 -13.55 2.05 4.14
CA PHE A 373 -13.47 2.88 5.36
C PHE A 373 -14.10 2.21 6.58
N ALA A 374 -15.30 1.63 6.45
CA ALA A 374 -15.97 0.98 7.58
C ALA A 374 -15.15 -0.20 8.13
N THR A 375 -14.50 -0.94 7.23
CA THR A 375 -13.60 -2.06 7.58
C THR A 375 -12.33 -1.56 8.26
N SER A 376 -11.64 -0.56 7.68
CA SER A 376 -10.40 0.00 8.24
C SER A 376 -10.62 0.72 9.57
N PHE A 377 -11.71 1.49 9.71
CA PHE A 377 -12.08 2.21 10.93
C PHE A 377 -12.61 1.27 12.03
N GLY A 378 -12.94 0.02 11.68
CA GLY A 378 -13.50 -1.00 12.55
C GLY A 378 -12.62 -1.38 13.75
N PRO A 379 -13.06 -2.33 14.58
CA PRO A 379 -12.28 -2.85 15.69
C PRO A 379 -11.05 -3.64 15.19
N VAL A 380 -10.09 -3.91 16.08
CA VAL A 380 -8.95 -4.82 15.83
C VAL A 380 -9.47 -6.16 15.29
N PRO A 381 -8.87 -6.74 14.22
CA PRO A 381 -7.52 -6.48 13.72
C PRO A 381 -7.36 -5.31 12.74
N SER A 382 -8.42 -4.55 12.41
CA SER A 382 -8.26 -3.28 11.70
C SER A 382 -7.58 -2.21 12.60
N LEU A 383 -7.60 -0.93 12.20
CA LEU A 383 -6.99 0.16 12.99
C LEU A 383 -7.56 0.30 14.41
N GLY A 384 -8.74 -0.25 14.71
CA GLY A 384 -9.34 -0.16 16.04
C GLY A 384 -9.93 1.22 16.35
N CYS A 385 -10.12 2.08 15.34
CA CYS A 385 -10.55 3.47 15.53
C CYS A 385 -11.91 3.58 16.23
N SER A 386 -12.87 2.72 15.85
CA SER A 386 -14.18 2.61 16.49
C SER A 386 -14.07 2.30 17.99
N THR A 387 -13.13 1.44 18.38
CA THR A 387 -12.84 1.11 19.79
C THR A 387 -12.17 2.28 20.51
N ILE A 388 -11.19 2.93 19.87
CA ILE A 388 -10.49 4.11 20.42
C ILE A 388 -11.48 5.22 20.78
N PHE A 389 -12.45 5.51 19.91
CA PHE A 389 -13.41 6.59 20.12
C PHE A 389 -14.72 6.15 20.77
N GLY A 390 -14.90 4.86 21.04
CA GLY A 390 -16.12 4.30 21.64
C GLY A 390 -17.37 4.54 20.80
N VAL A 391 -17.23 4.43 19.48
CA VAL A 391 -18.31 4.60 18.50
C VAL A 391 -18.61 3.28 17.79
N ASN A 392 -19.84 3.10 17.31
CA ASN A 392 -20.20 1.96 16.49
C ASN A 392 -20.07 2.35 15.01
N VAL A 393 -19.17 1.68 14.28
CA VAL A 393 -18.90 2.01 12.87
C VAL A 393 -20.13 1.80 11.98
N THR A 394 -21.01 0.86 12.31
CA THR A 394 -22.25 0.62 11.53
C THR A 394 -23.28 1.74 11.68
N ASP A 395 -23.20 2.51 12.76
CA ASP A 395 -24.06 3.68 12.96
C ASP A 395 -23.52 4.89 12.19
N ILE A 396 -22.21 4.94 11.95
CA ILE A 396 -21.51 5.98 11.18
C ILE A 396 -21.60 5.72 9.68
N VAL A 397 -21.39 4.48 9.24
CA VAL A 397 -21.49 4.06 7.84
C VAL A 397 -22.54 2.96 7.74
N GLN A 398 -23.75 3.36 7.36
CA GLN A 398 -24.87 2.45 7.21
C GLN A 398 -24.87 1.91 5.77
N GLN A 399 -24.60 0.62 5.62
CA GLN A 399 -24.51 -0.04 4.32
C GLN A 399 -25.74 -0.89 4.03
N THR A 400 -26.13 -0.93 2.77
CA THR A 400 -27.12 -1.88 2.23
C THR A 400 -26.40 -2.89 1.36
N VAL A 401 -26.59 -4.17 1.66
CA VAL A 401 -26.03 -5.29 0.88
C VAL A 401 -27.14 -6.01 0.10
N ASP A 402 -26.80 -6.57 -1.06
CA ASP A 402 -27.70 -7.44 -1.80
C ASP A 402 -27.68 -8.89 -1.28
N GLY A 403 -28.38 -9.79 -1.98
CA GLY A 403 -28.45 -11.21 -1.60
C GLY A 403 -27.12 -11.97 -1.73
N ASN A 404 -26.12 -11.39 -2.39
CA ASN A 404 -24.77 -11.95 -2.54
C ASN A 404 -23.76 -11.30 -1.57
N GLY A 405 -24.20 -10.34 -0.75
CA GLY A 405 -23.32 -9.60 0.17
C GLY A 405 -22.63 -8.38 -0.47
N VAL A 406 -22.97 -8.03 -1.71
CA VAL A 406 -22.39 -6.87 -2.41
C VAL A 406 -22.99 -5.58 -1.86
N VAL A 407 -22.16 -4.61 -1.48
CA VAL A 407 -22.61 -3.29 -1.00
C VAL A 407 -23.21 -2.50 -2.17
N THR A 408 -24.51 -2.22 -2.07
CA THR A 408 -25.28 -1.55 -3.12
C THR A 408 -25.65 -0.11 -2.80
N ALA A 409 -25.61 0.27 -1.52
CA ALA A 409 -25.77 1.65 -1.06
C ALA A 409 -25.04 1.86 0.27
N ALA A 410 -24.70 3.10 0.58
CA ALA A 410 -24.17 3.51 1.88
C ALA A 410 -24.71 4.90 2.28
N THR A 411 -24.84 5.15 3.58
CA THR A 411 -25.12 6.48 4.15
C THR A 411 -24.09 6.79 5.23
N ILE A 412 -23.52 7.99 5.20
CA ILE A 412 -22.40 8.39 6.06
C ILE A 412 -22.82 9.51 7.02
N ASP A 413 -22.65 9.29 8.32
CA ASP A 413 -22.80 10.32 9.36
C ASP A 413 -21.52 11.17 9.47
N THR A 414 -21.47 12.22 8.64
CA THR A 414 -20.36 13.20 8.67
C THR A 414 -20.30 14.00 9.97
N SER A 415 -21.39 14.11 10.74
CA SER A 415 -21.41 14.87 12.00
C SER A 415 -20.60 14.18 13.08
N THR A 416 -20.76 12.86 13.22
CA THR A 416 -19.97 12.07 14.17
C THR A 416 -18.49 12.06 13.78
N LEU A 417 -18.18 11.90 12.49
CA LEU A 417 -16.81 11.96 11.98
C LEU A 417 -16.15 13.32 12.21
N GLN A 418 -16.89 14.42 11.99
CA GLN A 418 -16.39 15.77 12.24
C GLN A 418 -16.10 15.98 13.73
N LYS A 419 -16.95 15.47 14.64
CA LYS A 419 -16.70 15.53 16.09
C LYS A 419 -15.46 14.74 16.51
N ILE A 420 -15.15 13.62 15.85
CA ILE A 420 -13.91 12.88 16.08
C ILE A 420 -12.73 13.73 15.60
N LEU A 421 -12.78 14.23 14.36
CA LEU A 421 -11.73 15.04 13.75
C LEU A 421 -11.41 16.28 14.59
N ASP A 422 -12.43 16.98 15.09
CA ASP A 422 -12.31 18.18 15.93
C ASP A 422 -11.90 17.86 17.39
N GLY A 423 -11.79 16.57 17.76
CA GLY A 423 -11.45 16.14 19.12
C GLY A 423 -12.57 16.35 20.15
N THR A 424 -13.81 16.56 19.69
CA THR A 424 -15.00 16.64 20.56
C THR A 424 -15.35 15.26 21.13
N ILE A 425 -15.27 14.22 20.29
CA ILE A 425 -15.28 12.83 20.76
C ILE A 425 -13.83 12.46 21.07
N LYS A 426 -13.54 12.18 22.34
CA LYS A 426 -12.19 11.89 22.82
C LYS A 426 -11.90 10.39 22.84
N ALA A 427 -10.64 10.03 22.68
CA ALA A 427 -10.21 8.65 22.90
C ALA A 427 -10.58 8.17 24.31
N GLY A 428 -11.08 6.93 24.43
CA GLY A 428 -11.55 6.35 25.69
C GLY A 428 -12.92 6.86 26.15
N SER A 429 -13.63 7.64 25.34
CA SER A 429 -15.02 8.01 25.64
C SER A 429 -15.91 6.78 25.55
N THR A 430 -16.64 6.45 26.63
CA THR A 430 -17.72 5.46 26.56
C THR A 430 -18.89 6.05 25.76
N ALA A 431 -19.42 5.28 24.81
CA ALA A 431 -20.48 5.70 23.89
C ALA A 431 -21.58 6.54 24.60
N VAL A 432 -21.70 7.82 24.21
CA VAL A 432 -22.83 8.65 24.65
C VAL A 432 -24.05 8.19 23.85
N THR A 433 -24.85 7.32 24.45
CA THR A 433 -26.19 7.02 23.95
C THR A 433 -27.00 8.32 23.99
N SER A 434 -27.20 8.93 22.83
CA SER A 434 -28.09 10.10 22.71
C SER A 434 -29.53 9.62 22.85
N ALA A 435 -30.00 9.51 24.08
CA ALA A 435 -31.41 9.34 24.38
C ALA A 435 -32.10 10.69 24.23
N THR A 436 -32.62 10.98 23.03
CA THR A 436 -33.53 12.08 22.79
C THR A 436 -34.84 11.81 23.53
N THR A 437 -34.95 12.23 24.79
CA THR A 437 -36.24 12.33 25.47
C THR A 437 -36.84 13.69 25.17
N ALA A 438 -37.64 13.74 24.11
CA ALA A 438 -38.60 14.81 23.90
C ALA A 438 -39.65 14.74 25.01
N ALA A 439 -39.51 15.58 26.03
CA ALA A 439 -40.59 15.87 26.96
C ALA A 439 -41.36 17.09 26.45
N SER A 440 -42.54 16.84 25.90
CA SER A 440 -43.54 17.85 25.62
C SER A 440 -44.12 18.36 26.94
N THR A 441 -44.12 19.68 27.14
CA THR A 441 -45.09 20.33 28.01
C THR A 441 -45.51 21.65 27.40
N SER A 442 -46.67 21.61 26.76
CA SER A 442 -47.49 22.76 26.41
C SER A 442 -47.86 23.55 27.66
N LYS A 443 -47.57 24.85 27.71
CA LYS A 443 -48.43 25.82 28.39
C LYS A 443 -48.53 27.13 27.61
N THR A 444 -49.79 27.48 27.38
CA THR A 444 -50.31 28.59 26.61
C THR A 444 -50.11 29.94 27.31
N ALA A 445 -49.90 30.94 26.46
CA ALA A 445 -49.88 32.40 26.59
C ALA A 445 -50.49 33.10 27.82
N THR A 446 -49.84 34.21 28.20
CA THR A 446 -50.54 35.48 28.46
C THR A 446 -49.70 36.69 28.04
N LYS A 447 -50.44 37.66 27.48
CA LYS A 447 -50.07 38.94 26.87
C LYS A 447 -49.66 39.97 27.94
N GLY A 448 -48.66 40.81 27.64
CA GLY A 448 -48.37 42.02 28.40
C GLY A 448 -47.53 43.01 27.59
N GLN A 449 -48.13 44.15 27.25
CA GLN A 449 -47.55 45.27 26.50
C GLN A 449 -46.71 46.20 27.41
N GLY A 450 -45.76 46.93 26.82
CA GLY A 450 -45.16 48.16 27.38
C GLY A 450 -43.68 48.34 26.97
N LYS A 451 -43.37 48.97 25.84
CA LYS A 451 -42.99 50.40 25.67
C LYS A 451 -41.53 50.77 26.03
N THR A 452 -40.74 50.97 24.96
CA THR A 452 -39.86 52.13 24.61
C THR A 452 -38.85 52.70 25.62
N ALA A 453 -37.56 52.59 25.27
CA ALA A 453 -36.56 53.66 25.03
C ALA A 453 -35.21 52.92 24.74
N GLY A 454 -34.37 53.22 23.75
CA GLY A 454 -34.05 54.50 23.12
C GLY A 454 -32.63 54.91 23.54
N SER A 455 -31.59 54.39 22.88
CA SER A 455 -30.35 55.15 22.64
C SER A 455 -29.39 54.46 21.68
N SER A 456 -28.80 55.33 20.88
CA SER A 456 -28.10 55.15 19.63
C SER A 456 -26.59 55.36 19.79
N VAL A 457 -25.82 54.62 18.99
CA VAL A 457 -24.57 55.03 18.31
C VAL A 457 -23.34 55.31 19.19
N THR A 458 -22.21 54.62 18.92
CA THR A 458 -20.99 55.23 18.35
C THR A 458 -20.05 54.14 17.82
N SER A 459 -19.73 54.27 16.52
CA SER A 459 -18.66 53.60 15.79
C SER A 459 -17.30 54.28 16.06
N ILE A 460 -16.23 53.51 16.26
CA ILE A 460 -14.85 53.98 15.98
C ILE A 460 -14.09 52.87 15.27
N ALA A 461 -13.47 53.23 14.16
CA ALA A 461 -12.58 52.44 13.35
C ALA A 461 -11.11 52.71 13.69
N ALA A 462 -10.28 51.71 13.38
CA ALA A 462 -8.89 51.76 12.88
C ALA A 462 -7.73 52.22 13.78
N SER A 463 -6.77 51.29 13.93
CA SER A 463 -5.29 51.40 13.84
C SER A 463 -4.71 50.35 14.80
N GLY A 464 -3.80 49.45 14.46
CA GLY A 464 -2.75 49.46 13.46
C GLY A 464 -1.42 49.39 14.21
N THR A 465 -0.87 48.20 14.45
CA THR A 465 0.58 48.04 14.70
C THR A 465 1.03 46.60 14.43
N ALA A 466 1.74 46.43 13.32
CA ALA A 466 2.64 45.31 13.09
C ALA A 466 3.86 45.45 14.01
N SER A 467 4.35 44.35 14.56
CA SER A 467 5.69 44.32 15.17
C SER A 467 6.48 43.15 14.61
N SER A 468 7.40 43.52 13.73
CA SER A 468 8.50 42.74 13.18
C SER A 468 9.53 42.42 14.26
N ILE A 469 9.96 41.16 14.37
CA ILE A 469 11.19 40.79 15.06
C ILE A 469 12.30 40.73 14.02
N ALA A 470 13.18 41.73 14.06
CA ALA A 470 14.39 41.81 13.28
C ALA A 470 15.57 41.15 14.00
N THR A 471 16.38 40.52 13.18
CA THR A 471 17.78 40.12 13.30
C THR A 471 18.65 41.01 14.21
N LYS A 472 19.50 40.35 15.02
CA LYS A 472 20.79 40.93 15.45
C LYS A 472 21.94 40.02 15.04
N LYS A 473 22.88 40.66 14.36
CA LYS A 473 24.15 40.18 13.85
C LYS A 473 25.21 41.04 14.54
N ASP A 474 26.10 40.40 15.28
CA ASP A 474 27.43 40.89 15.67
C ASP A 474 28.29 39.61 15.72
N GLY A 475 29.45 39.47 15.11
CA GLY A 475 30.38 40.49 14.62
C GLY A 475 31.61 40.55 15.52
N SER A 476 32.49 39.55 15.49
CA SER A 476 33.89 39.74 15.93
C SER A 476 34.88 38.92 15.10
N LYS A 477 35.99 39.58 14.82
CA LYS A 477 37.05 39.36 13.82
C LYS A 477 38.25 38.61 14.44
N THR A 478 38.81 37.61 13.75
CA THR A 478 40.11 37.60 13.04
C THR A 478 41.37 37.28 13.86
N ALA A 479 42.05 36.19 13.49
CA ALA A 479 43.52 36.04 13.41
C ALA A 479 43.85 34.80 12.55
N THR A 480 44.06 34.94 11.24
CA THR A 480 45.36 34.87 10.52
C THR A 480 46.43 33.96 11.13
N GLY A 481 46.80 32.91 10.38
CA GLY A 481 48.00 32.10 10.59
C GLY A 481 48.34 31.33 9.30
N THR A 482 49.16 31.94 8.46
CA THR A 482 49.75 31.40 7.23
C THR A 482 50.76 30.28 7.51
N GLY A 483 50.75 29.21 6.70
CA GLY A 483 51.82 28.21 6.69
C GLY A 483 51.83 27.37 5.41
N LYS A 484 52.57 27.83 4.39
CA LYS A 484 53.02 27.03 3.24
C LYS A 484 54.31 26.29 3.63
N ALA A 485 54.40 24.98 3.39
CA ALA A 485 55.60 24.27 2.95
C ALA A 485 55.18 22.87 2.46
N LYS A 486 55.25 22.56 1.15
CA LYS A 486 56.39 22.13 0.32
C LYS A 486 56.61 20.61 0.37
N ALA A 487 56.68 20.05 -0.84
CA ALA A 487 56.71 18.65 -1.20
C ALA A 487 57.89 17.84 -0.65
N LYS A 488 57.70 16.52 -0.57
CA LYS A 488 58.77 15.55 -0.85
C LYS A 488 58.20 14.31 -1.54
N ALA A 489 58.67 14.10 -2.77
CA ALA A 489 58.47 12.90 -3.56
C ALA A 489 59.57 11.87 -3.25
N THR A 490 59.18 10.60 -3.19
CA THR A 490 59.94 9.36 -3.44
C THR A 490 58.86 8.26 -3.55
N GLY A 491 58.66 7.48 -4.60
CA GLY A 491 59.58 7.00 -5.63
C GLY A 491 59.95 5.54 -5.34
N ALA A 492 59.08 4.58 -5.69
CA ALA A 492 59.34 3.16 -6.00
C ALA A 492 57.97 2.47 -6.22
N GLY A 493 57.61 1.77 -7.29
CA GLY A 493 58.41 1.20 -8.39
C GLY A 493 58.50 -0.32 -8.27
N SER A 494 57.46 -1.06 -8.72
CA SER A 494 57.46 -2.46 -9.21
C SER A 494 55.98 -2.88 -9.35
N GLY A 495 55.41 -3.33 -10.47
CA GLY A 495 55.96 -3.87 -11.70
C GLY A 495 55.76 -5.39 -11.77
N SER A 496 54.62 -5.86 -12.29
CA SER A 496 54.53 -7.16 -12.98
C SER A 496 53.30 -7.24 -13.88
N THR A 497 53.56 -7.49 -15.16
CA THR A 497 52.65 -7.76 -16.27
C THR A 497 52.56 -9.26 -16.58
N ASN A 498 51.62 -9.62 -17.46
CA ASN A 498 51.48 -10.86 -18.27
C ASN A 498 50.86 -12.06 -17.54
N ALA A 499 50.03 -12.93 -18.15
CA ALA A 499 49.59 -13.12 -19.54
C ALA A 499 48.26 -13.91 -19.57
N ALA A 500 47.59 -13.85 -20.72
CA ALA A 500 46.50 -14.73 -21.14
C ALA A 500 46.97 -16.18 -21.39
N VAL A 501 46.12 -17.17 -21.12
CA VAL A 501 46.12 -18.49 -21.79
C VAL A 501 44.68 -19.03 -21.87
N SER A 502 44.26 -19.38 -23.09
CA SER A 502 43.05 -20.13 -23.45
C SER A 502 43.09 -21.59 -22.97
N GLY A 503 41.93 -22.20 -22.71
CA GLY A 503 41.85 -23.65 -22.48
C GLY A 503 40.43 -24.19 -22.46
N VAL A 504 39.98 -24.68 -23.62
CA VAL A 504 38.77 -25.49 -23.83
C VAL A 504 38.98 -26.89 -23.23
N ALA A 505 37.96 -27.45 -22.56
CA ALA A 505 37.76 -28.90 -22.53
C ALA A 505 36.29 -29.24 -22.22
N ALA A 506 35.61 -29.77 -23.24
CA ALA A 506 34.38 -30.53 -23.13
C ALA A 506 34.69 -31.95 -22.61
N ALA A 507 33.79 -32.52 -21.81
CA ALA A 507 33.72 -33.96 -21.60
C ALA A 507 32.25 -34.39 -21.42
N THR A 508 31.74 -34.99 -22.48
CA THR A 508 30.50 -35.78 -22.54
C THR A 508 30.81 -37.19 -22.01
N ALA A 509 29.97 -37.74 -21.12
CA ALA A 509 29.82 -39.18 -20.97
C ALA A 509 28.45 -39.54 -20.40
N THR A 510 27.70 -40.28 -21.21
CA THR A 510 26.43 -40.96 -20.97
C THR A 510 26.62 -42.24 -20.13
N SER A 511 25.65 -42.58 -19.28
CA SER A 511 24.83 -43.83 -19.36
C SER A 511 24.22 -44.30 -18.01
N THR A 512 22.89 -44.43 -18.03
CA THR A 512 22.00 -45.46 -17.41
C THR A 512 22.43 -46.25 -16.15
N ALA A 513 21.60 -46.20 -15.09
CA ALA A 513 20.67 -47.28 -14.67
C ALA A 513 20.32 -47.26 -13.16
N ALA A 514 19.01 -47.11 -12.89
CA ALA A 514 18.16 -47.71 -11.86
C ALA A 514 18.68 -48.11 -10.45
N ARG A 515 17.90 -47.63 -9.46
CA ARG A 515 17.51 -48.24 -8.17
C ARG A 515 18.61 -48.60 -7.15
N THR A 516 18.62 -47.90 -6.03
CA THR A 516 17.91 -48.32 -4.79
C THR A 516 18.03 -47.26 -3.69
N ARG A 517 16.93 -47.08 -2.96
CA ARG A 517 16.73 -46.13 -1.87
C ARG A 517 17.31 -46.70 -0.58
N PRO A 518 17.96 -45.87 0.27
CA PRO A 518 17.78 -46.02 1.70
C PRO A 518 17.26 -44.72 2.32
N THR A 519 16.14 -44.86 2.99
CA THR A 519 15.53 -43.91 3.93
C THR A 519 16.55 -43.48 4.98
N ARG A 520 16.74 -42.17 5.16
CA ARG A 520 17.25 -41.60 6.40
C ARG A 520 16.51 -40.30 6.75
N ASN A 521 16.19 -40.23 8.03
CA ASN A 521 15.29 -39.30 8.71
C ASN A 521 15.73 -37.85 8.58
N ALA A 522 14.80 -36.98 8.19
CA ALA A 522 14.86 -35.54 8.44
C ALA A 522 13.53 -35.13 9.08
N GLU A 523 13.32 -35.62 10.30
CA GLU A 523 12.32 -35.12 11.23
C GLU A 523 13.10 -34.39 12.32
N GLN A 524 13.13 -33.05 12.24
CA GLN A 524 13.33 -32.09 13.35
C GLN A 524 13.70 -30.73 12.75
N ASN A 525 12.67 -29.96 12.36
CA ASN A 525 12.59 -28.48 12.40
C ASN A 525 11.32 -27.99 11.67
N LYS A 526 10.16 -28.59 11.97
CA LYS A 526 8.83 -28.14 11.48
C LYS A 526 7.93 -27.60 12.61
N GLY A 527 8.52 -27.25 13.76
CA GLY A 527 7.77 -27.02 15.00
C GLY A 527 7.35 -25.59 15.32
N ALA A 528 7.80 -24.56 14.58
CA ALA A 528 7.60 -23.16 15.01
C ALA A 528 6.67 -22.30 14.12
N ASN A 529 6.43 -22.67 12.86
CA ASN A 529 5.68 -21.81 11.93
C ASN A 529 4.17 -22.12 11.82
N ASN A 530 3.70 -23.22 12.41
CA ASN A 530 2.30 -23.66 12.26
C ASN A 530 1.33 -23.08 13.30
N VAL A 531 1.76 -22.15 14.17
CA VAL A 531 0.94 -21.61 15.26
C VAL A 531 0.41 -20.19 14.97
N PHE A 532 0.78 -19.59 13.83
CA PHE A 532 0.35 -18.24 13.41
C PHE A 532 -1.14 -18.09 13.03
N ASN A 533 -1.92 -19.18 12.98
CA ASN A 533 -2.93 -19.32 11.92
C ASN A 533 -4.41 -19.39 12.36
N SER A 534 -4.80 -18.98 13.57
CA SER A 534 -6.20 -19.14 14.02
C SER A 534 -7.06 -17.86 14.06
N THR A 535 -6.54 -16.70 13.62
CA THR A 535 -7.29 -15.42 13.75
C THR A 535 -7.34 -14.53 12.50
N LEU A 536 -6.62 -14.85 11.42
CA LEU A 536 -6.75 -14.17 10.14
C LEU A 536 -7.85 -14.86 9.33
N LYS A 537 -9.12 -14.46 9.54
CA LYS A 537 -10.19 -14.78 8.58
C LYS A 537 -9.86 -14.09 7.25
N ALA A 538 -10.11 -14.74 6.12
CA ALA A 538 -9.86 -14.15 4.82
C ALA A 538 -10.48 -12.76 4.74
N ARG A 539 -9.60 -11.78 4.59
CA ARG A 539 -9.98 -10.39 4.36
C ARG A 539 -10.48 -10.31 2.94
N ASN A 540 -11.45 -9.43 2.72
CA ASN A 540 -11.71 -9.00 1.38
C ASN A 540 -10.44 -8.25 0.93
N ILE A 541 -9.81 -8.68 -0.16
CA ILE A 541 -8.52 -8.15 -0.64
C ILE A 541 -8.54 -6.63 -0.87
N TRP A 542 -9.75 -6.08 -0.92
CA TRP A 542 -10.04 -4.69 -1.14
C TRP A 542 -10.61 -3.93 0.07
N ALA A 543 -10.89 -4.60 1.21
CA ALA A 543 -11.61 -4.02 2.35
C ALA A 543 -10.74 -3.84 3.59
#